data_AF-A0A6J6LEP0-F1
#
_entry.id   AF-A0A6J6LEP0-F1
#
_cell.length_a   1.000
_cell.length_b   1.000
_cell.length_c   1.000
_cell.angle_alpha   90.00
_cell.angle_beta   90.00
_cell.angle_gamma   90.00
#
_symmetry.space_group_name_H-M   'P 1'
#
loop_
_entity.id
_entity.type
_entity.pdbx_description
1 polymer ?
#
loop_
_entity_poly.entity_id
_entity_poly.type
_entity_poly.pdbx_seq_one_letter_code
_entity_poly.pdbx_strand_id
1 'polypeptide(L)' 'MVCDEMNVAFLERSILDDPDLYDEYWERIPVVLVDERVLEFWRINPERLRGALS' A
#
# COMPACT_ATOMS: atom_id res chain seq x y z
N MET A 1 -5.37 11.48 -6.05
CA MET A 1 -4.83 10.21 -5.50
C MET A 1 -5.88 9.73 -4.53
N VAL A 2 -6.29 8.47 -4.59
CA VAL A 2 -7.48 7.96 -3.87
C VAL A 2 -7.48 8.30 -2.37
N CYS A 3 -6.33 8.25 -1.70
CA CYS A 3 -6.23 8.58 -0.27
C CYS A 3 -6.53 10.07 0.02
N ASP A 4 -6.07 10.97 -0.85
CA ASP A 4 -6.31 12.43 -0.74
C ASP A 4 -7.79 12.76 -0.98
N GLU A 5 -8.40 12.11 -1.98
CA GLU A 5 -9.84 12.22 -2.29
C GLU A 5 -10.73 11.72 -1.14
N MET A 6 -10.25 10.75 -0.36
CA MET A 6 -10.98 10.16 0.77
C MET A 6 -10.60 10.74 2.13
N ASN A 7 -9.70 11.74 2.17
CA ASN A 7 -9.14 12.31 3.39
C ASN A 7 -8.57 11.24 4.36
N VAL A 8 -7.97 10.19 3.78
CA VAL A 8 -7.33 9.09 4.50
C VAL A 8 -5.84 9.39 4.65
N ALA A 9 -5.35 9.32 5.88
CA ALA A 9 -3.91 9.43 6.14
C ALA A 9 -3.19 8.19 5.58
N PHE A 10 -2.10 8.41 4.87
CA PHE A 10 -1.23 7.34 4.38
C PHE A 10 0.23 7.70 4.68
N LEU A 11 1.07 6.67 4.79
CA LEU A 11 2.50 6.81 4.96
C LEU A 11 3.19 6.02 3.85
N GLU A 12 4.07 6.68 3.11
CA GLU A 12 4.95 6.01 2.17
C GLU A 12 6.13 5.40 2.94
N ARG A 13 6.41 4.11 2.70
CA ARG A 13 7.60 3.43 3.21
C ARG A 13 8.41 2.89 2.04
N SER A 14 9.72 3.03 2.15
CA SER A 14 10.69 2.54 1.18
C SER A 14 11.35 1.28 1.71
N ILE A 15 11.39 0.23 0.89
CA ILE A 15 12.14 -1.00 1.22
C ILE A 15 13.65 -0.78 1.33
N LEU A 16 14.17 0.34 0.82
CA LEU A 16 15.61 0.64 0.88
C LEU A 16 16.02 1.12 2.28
N ASP A 17 15.06 1.64 3.05
CA ASP A 17 15.28 2.19 4.38
C ASP A 17 14.88 1.20 5.49
N ASP A 18 14.19 0.11 5.13
CA ASP A 18 13.66 -0.89 6.05
C ASP A 18 13.97 -2.31 5.55
N PRO A 19 14.96 -2.99 6.16
CA PRO A 19 15.41 -4.31 5.72
C PRO A 19 14.34 -5.40 5.90
N ASP A 20 13.42 -5.25 6.86
CA ASP A 20 12.32 -6.22 7.04
C ASP A 20 11.33 -6.10 5.87
N LEU A 21 11.03 -4.88 5.43
CA LEU A 21 10.21 -4.65 4.22
C LEU A 21 10.93 -5.09 2.94
N TYR A 22 12.26 -4.94 2.88
CA TYR A 22 13.05 -5.47 1.78
C TYR A 22 12.88 -6.98 1.68
N ASP A 23 13.17 -7.72 2.75
CA ASP A 23 13.10 -9.18 2.76
C ASP A 23 11.69 -9.69 2.43
N GLU A 24 10.64 -9.01 2.90
CA GLU A 24 9.26 -9.45 2.69
C GLU A 24 8.67 -9.08 1.33
N TYR A 25 8.99 -7.89 0.80
CA TYR A 25 8.25 -7.29 -0.33
C TYR A 25 9.07 -6.95 -1.56
N TRP A 26 10.40 -7.16 -1.59
CA TRP A 26 11.25 -6.72 -2.71
C TRP A 26 10.79 -7.18 -4.11
N GLU A 27 10.17 -8.36 -4.25
CA GLU A 27 9.64 -8.87 -5.54
C GLU A 27 8.22 -8.39 -5.88
N ARG A 28 7.55 -7.70 -4.95
CA ARG A 28 6.10 -7.42 -5.02
C ARG A 28 5.76 -5.93 -5.06
N ILE A 29 6.75 -5.06 -5.16
CA ILE A 29 6.53 -3.60 -5.21
C ILE A 29 5.76 -3.20 -6.48
N PRO A 30 4.80 -2.24 -6.40
CA PRO A 30 4.30 -1.58 -5.20
C PRO A 30 3.36 -2.48 -4.38
N VAL A 31 3.42 -2.38 -3.05
CA VAL A 31 2.51 -3.06 -2.09
C VAL A 31 1.70 -2.01 -1.34
N VAL A 32 0.38 -2.21 -1.26
CA VAL A 32 -0.51 -1.37 -0.44
C VAL A 32 -1.01 -2.18 0.74
N LEU A 33 -0.85 -1.63 1.93
CA LEU A 33 -1.39 -2.19 3.16
C LEU A 33 -2.55 -1.32 3.68
N VAL A 34 -3.60 -1.96 4.16
CA VAL A 34 -4.72 -1.34 4.89
C VAL A 34 -4.88 -2.10 6.19
N ASP A 35 -4.88 -1.40 7.33
CA ASP A 35 -4.92 -2.00 8.67
C ASP A 35 -3.89 -3.13 8.85
N GLU A 36 -2.65 -2.87 8.45
CA GLU A 36 -1.50 -3.81 8.53
C GLU A 36 -1.66 -5.08 7.67
N ARG A 37 -2.65 -5.13 6.77
CA ARG A 37 -2.87 -6.26 5.85
C ARG A 37 -2.58 -5.86 4.42
N VAL A 38 -1.86 -6.70 3.69
CA VAL A 38 -1.63 -6.53 2.26
C VAL A 38 -2.98 -6.58 1.54
N LEU A 39 -3.34 -5.46 0.92
CA LEU A 39 -4.53 -5.35 0.09
C LEU A 39 -4.23 -5.79 -1.34
N GLU A 40 -3.19 -5.22 -1.94
CA GLU A 40 -2.87 -5.42 -3.35
C GLU A 40 -1.37 -5.19 -3.62
N PHE A 41 -0.83 -5.87 -4.63
CA PHE A 41 0.54 -5.72 -5.10
C PHE A 41 0.59 -5.57 -6.63
N TRP A 42 1.68 -5.01 -7.15
CA TRP A 42 1.95 -4.70 -8.57
C TRP A 42 1.05 -3.64 -9.22
N ARG A 43 -0.24 -3.93 -9.41
CA ARG A 43 -1.18 -3.00 -10.07
C ARG A 43 -2.30 -2.64 -9.11
N ILE A 44 -2.19 -1.46 -8.52
CA ILE A 44 -3.19 -0.95 -7.58
C ILE A 44 -4.43 -0.51 -8.35
N ASN A 45 -5.57 -1.15 -8.10
CA ASN A 45 -6.84 -0.75 -8.67
C ASN A 45 -7.52 0.29 -7.74
N PRO A 46 -7.73 1.54 -8.20
CA PRO A 46 -8.30 2.58 -7.35
C PRO A 46 -9.70 2.25 -6.84
N GLU A 47 -10.52 1.50 -7.59
CA GLU A 47 -11.86 1.11 -7.13
C GLU A 47 -11.82 0.05 -6.02
N ARG A 48 -10.86 -0.89 -6.07
CA ARG A 48 -10.64 -1.86 -4.98
C ARG A 48 -10.12 -1.18 -3.73
N LEU A 49 -9.22 -0.20 -3.90
CA LEU A 49 -8.71 0.60 -2.79
C LEU A 49 -9.85 1.38 -2.11
N ARG A 50 -10.73 2.03 -2.88
CA ARG A 50 -11.89 2.73 -2.31
C ARG A 50 -12.81 1.79 -1.53
N GLY A 51 -13.08 0.60 -2.06
CA GLY A 51 -13.93 -0.39 -1.38
C GLY A 51 -13.33 -0.97 -0.09
N ALA A 52 -12.00 -0.95 0.06
CA ALA A 52 -11.33 -1.39 1.28
C ALA A 52 -11.28 -0.31 2.38
N LEU A 53 -11.53 0.96 2.01
CA LEU A 53 -11.45 2.13 2.90
C LEU A 53 -12.84 2.60 3.41
N SER A 54 -13.94 1.95 2.98
CA SER A 54 -15.31 2.24 3.42
C SER A 54 -15.75 1.37 4.59
#